data_AF-A0A3Q3FKM4-F1
#
_entry.id   AF-A0A3Q3FKM4-F1
#
_cell.length_a   1.000
_cell.length_b   1.000
_cell.length_c   1.000
_cell.angle_alpha   90.00
_cell.angle_beta   90.00
_cell.angle_gamma   90.00
#
_symmetry.space_group_name_H-M   'P 1'
#
loop_
_entity.id
_entity.type
_entity.pdbx_description
1 polymer ?
#
loop_
_entity_poly.entity_id
_entity_poly.type
_entity_poly.pdbx_seq_one_letter_code
_entity_poly.pdbx_strand_id
1 'polypeptide(L)'
;MTNFIPPPMDRKKKEKDEDGGEEDTNCNMICGPEYTAETKRSMAQINEKETSFELVEALLKYIETLKVAGAVLIFLPGWNLICSMQRHLETNPHFGTTSLD
;
A
#
# COMPACT_ATOMS: atom_id res chain seq x y z
N MET A 1 14.39 1.82 4.75
CA MET A 1 13.14 1.32 4.11
C MET A 1 11.96 2.12 4.68
N THR A 2 10.76 1.99 4.13
CA THR A 2 9.58 2.84 4.46
C THR A 2 9.13 2.78 5.94
N ASN A 3 9.50 1.75 6.70
CA ASN A 3 9.02 1.49 8.08
C ASN A 3 7.48 1.56 8.19
N PHE A 4 6.80 1.16 7.12
CA PHE A 4 5.35 1.21 7.02
C PHE A 4 4.70 0.21 7.99
N ILE A 5 3.72 0.70 8.73
CA ILE A 5 2.86 -0.10 9.62
C ILE A 5 1.44 0.04 9.08
N PRO A 6 0.84 -1.05 8.58
CA PRO A 6 -0.52 -0.99 8.06
C PRO A 6 -1.53 -0.56 9.13
N PRO A 7 -2.58 0.16 8.75
CA PRO A 7 -3.64 0.54 9.66
C PRO A 7 -4.36 -0.72 10.17
N PRO A 8 -4.92 -0.70 11.39
CA PRO A 8 -5.68 -1.82 11.92
C PRO A 8 -6.85 -2.18 10.99
N MET A 9 -6.99 -3.46 10.64
CA MET A 9 -8.15 -3.92 9.87
C MET A 9 -9.46 -3.72 10.66
N ASP A 10 -10.46 -3.09 10.04
CA ASP A 10 -11.80 -3.01 10.59
C ASP A 10 -12.42 -4.40 10.72
N ARG A 11 -12.66 -4.83 11.98
CA ARG A 11 -13.19 -6.16 12.32
C ARG A 11 -14.52 -6.50 11.60
N LYS A 12 -15.27 -5.50 11.16
CA LYS A 12 -16.57 -5.65 10.48
C LYS A 12 -16.50 -6.27 9.07
N LYS A 13 -15.35 -6.22 8.38
CA LYS A 13 -15.21 -6.80 7.03
C LYS A 13 -14.93 -8.32 7.04
N LYS A 14 -14.65 -8.93 8.20
CA LYS A 14 -14.16 -10.31 8.30
C LYS A 14 -15.26 -11.39 8.28
N GLU A 15 -16.53 -11.03 8.43
CA GLU A 15 -17.64 -12.00 8.61
C GLU A 15 -18.32 -12.44 7.29
N LYS A 16 -17.87 -12.01 6.11
CA LYS A 16 -18.64 -12.22 4.86
C LYS A 16 -18.00 -13.13 3.81
N ASP A 17 -16.93 -13.85 4.13
CA ASP A 17 -16.20 -14.73 3.19
C ASP A 17 -16.21 -16.21 3.65
N GLU A 18 -17.35 -16.72 4.14
CA GLU A 18 -17.60 -18.18 4.20
C GLU A 18 -18.47 -18.59 3.01
N ASP A 19 -17.90 -18.69 1.81
CA ASP A 19 -18.45 -19.57 0.76
C ASP A 19 -17.33 -20.10 -0.14
N GLY A 20 -17.49 -21.36 -0.53
CA GLY A 20 -16.42 -22.28 -0.96
C GLY A 20 -15.66 -21.92 -2.23
N GLY A 21 -14.35 -22.13 -2.15
CA GLY A 21 -13.36 -22.15 -3.23
C GLY A 21 -12.01 -22.48 -2.60
N GLU A 22 -11.10 -23.15 -3.30
CA GLU A 22 -9.75 -23.49 -2.80
C GLU A 22 -9.16 -22.34 -1.97
N GLU A 23 -8.66 -22.60 -0.75
CA GLU A 23 -8.03 -21.58 0.09
C GLU A 23 -6.85 -20.97 -0.68
N ASP A 24 -7.10 -19.89 -1.43
CA ASP A 24 -6.09 -19.09 -2.10
C ASP A 24 -5.05 -18.74 -1.04
N THR A 25 -3.85 -19.29 -1.22
CA THR A 25 -2.77 -19.12 -0.26
C THR A 25 -2.40 -17.65 -0.22
N ASN A 26 -2.69 -16.98 0.90
CA ASN A 26 -2.32 -15.58 1.08
C ASN A 26 -0.79 -15.43 1.03
N CYS A 27 -0.28 -14.87 -0.07
CA CYS A 27 1.15 -14.78 -0.31
C CYS A 27 1.82 -13.75 0.61
N ASN A 28 1.07 -12.80 1.19
CA ASN A 28 1.60 -11.86 2.19
C ASN A 28 2.05 -12.57 3.48
N MET A 29 1.63 -13.81 3.72
CA MET A 29 2.09 -14.62 4.85
C MET A 29 3.40 -15.36 4.56
N ILE A 30 3.84 -15.40 3.30
CA ILE A 30 5.02 -16.12 2.85
C ILE A 30 6.18 -15.13 2.74
N CYS A 31 7.03 -15.09 3.77
CA CYS A 31 8.21 -14.22 3.81
C CYS A 31 9.47 -15.01 4.15
N GLY A 32 10.54 -14.81 3.38
CA GLY A 32 11.83 -15.47 3.59
C GLY A 32 12.53 -15.08 4.90
N PRO A 33 13.55 -15.85 5.34
CA PRO A 33 14.29 -15.60 6.58
C PRO A 33 15.08 -14.28 6.58
N GLU A 34 15.37 -13.70 5.43
CA GLU A 34 16.11 -12.44 5.22
C GLU A 34 15.36 -11.19 5.71
N TYR A 35 14.04 -11.26 5.85
CA TYR A 35 13.23 -10.14 6.33
C TYR A 35 13.13 -10.11 7.86
N THR A 36 13.07 -8.91 8.43
CA THR A 36 12.89 -8.71 9.86
C THR A 36 11.51 -9.18 10.34
N ALA A 37 11.40 -9.49 11.64
CA ALA A 37 10.11 -9.85 12.24
C ALA A 37 9.05 -8.75 12.09
N GLU A 38 9.48 -7.49 12.09
CA GLU A 38 8.61 -6.33 11.89
C GLU A 38 8.06 -6.29 10.45
N THR A 39 8.92 -6.44 9.44
CA THR A 39 8.48 -6.50 8.03
C THR A 39 7.50 -7.64 7.80
N LYS A 40 7.77 -8.83 8.36
CA LYS A 40 6.87 -9.99 8.27
C LYS A 40 5.51 -9.71 8.89
N ARG A 41 5.50 -9.05 10.06
CA ARG A 41 4.25 -8.67 10.74
C ARG A 41 3.46 -7.64 9.93
N SER A 42 4.11 -6.59 9.43
CA SER A 42 3.46 -5.59 8.58
C SER A 42 2.90 -6.23 7.31
N MET A 43 3.66 -7.09 6.63
CA MET A 43 3.19 -7.78 5.42
C MET A 43 1.91 -8.59 5.68
N ALA A 44 1.89 -9.37 6.76
CA ALA A 44 0.76 -10.22 7.15
C ALA A 44 -0.55 -9.45 7.46
N GLN A 45 -0.48 -8.14 7.69
CA GLN A 45 -1.65 -7.29 7.99
C GLN A 45 -2.27 -6.65 6.75
N ILE A 46 -1.62 -6.77 5.58
CA ILE A 46 -2.10 -6.18 4.33
C ILE A 46 -3.05 -7.15 3.62
N ASN A 47 -4.18 -6.64 3.16
CA ASN A 47 -5.12 -7.39 2.32
C ASN A 47 -4.56 -7.55 0.90
N GLU A 48 -4.26 -8.78 0.48
CA GLU A 48 -3.71 -9.08 -0.85
C GLU A 48 -4.66 -8.71 -2.00
N LYS A 49 -5.97 -8.69 -1.75
CA LYS A 49 -6.99 -8.37 -2.77
C LYS A 49 -7.17 -6.88 -3.02
N GLU A 50 -6.60 -6.01 -2.18
CA GLU A 50 -6.80 -4.55 -2.23
C GLU A 50 -5.46 -3.82 -2.37
N THR A 51 -5.43 -2.76 -3.20
CA THR A 51 -4.25 -1.89 -3.29
C THR A 51 -4.20 -0.94 -2.08
N SER A 52 -3.15 -1.01 -1.26
CA SER A 52 -2.95 -0.10 -0.13
C SER A 52 -2.41 1.26 -0.58
N PHE A 53 -3.25 2.30 -0.55
CA PHE A 53 -2.85 3.66 -0.93
C PHE A 53 -1.85 4.27 0.04
N GLU A 54 -1.98 3.96 1.33
CA GLU A 54 -1.07 4.41 2.37
C GLU A 54 0.34 3.83 2.19
N LEU A 55 0.44 2.58 1.73
CA LEU A 55 1.75 1.98 1.40
C LEU A 55 2.39 2.68 0.19
N VAL A 56 1.61 2.97 -0.85
CA VAL A 56 2.10 3.73 -2.02
C VAL A 56 2.57 5.12 -1.59
N GLU A 57 1.83 5.80 -0.72
CA GLU A 57 2.21 7.09 -0.16
C GLU A 57 3.53 7.03 0.62
N ALA A 58 3.68 6.04 1.51
CA ALA A 58 4.91 5.82 2.26
C ALA A 58 6.11 5.53 1.35
N LEU A 59 5.87 4.78 0.25
CA LEU A 59 6.89 4.50 -0.75
C LEU A 59 7.31 5.76 -1.51
N LEU A 60 6.37 6.61 -1.92
CA LEU A 60 6.66 7.88 -2.58
C LEU A 60 7.48 8.82 -1.69
N LYS A 61 7.10 8.93 -0.41
CA LYS A 61 7.87 9.70 0.59
C LYS A 61 9.29 9.15 0.74
N TYR A 62 9.45 7.83 0.75
CA TYR A 62 10.78 7.21 0.80
C TYR A 62 11.61 7.51 -0.45
N ILE A 63 11.03 7.40 -1.65
CA ILE A 63 11.72 7.72 -2.92
C ILE A 63 12.23 9.16 -2.90
N GLU A 64 11.45 10.11 -2.38
CA GLU A 64 11.89 11.50 -2.24
C GLU A 64 13.13 11.66 -1.34
N THR A 65 13.25 10.84 -0.28
CA THR A 65 14.44 10.85 0.59
C THR A 65 15.73 10.41 -0.13
N LEU A 66 15.62 9.72 -1.27
CA LEU A 66 16.77 9.28 -2.05
C LEU A 66 17.45 10.44 -2.81
N LYS A 67 16.80 11.61 -2.91
CA LYS A 67 17.33 12.83 -3.55
C LYS A 67 17.81 12.63 -4.99
N VAL A 68 17.15 11.74 -5.73
CA VAL A 68 17.37 11.52 -7.16
C VAL A 68 16.21 12.12 -7.93
N ALA A 69 16.50 13.00 -8.89
CA ALA A 69 15.48 13.56 -9.78
C ALA A 69 14.96 12.48 -10.74
N GLY A 70 13.64 12.38 -10.87
CA GLY A 70 13.01 11.45 -11.78
C GLY A 70 11.50 11.41 -11.61
N ALA A 71 10.79 11.04 -12.68
CA ALA A 71 9.36 10.75 -12.60
C ALA A 71 9.14 9.37 -11.97
N VAL A 72 8.03 9.22 -11.25
CA VAL A 72 7.56 7.92 -10.73
C VAL A 72 6.32 7.50 -11.52
N LEU A 73 6.35 6.29 -12.09
CA LEU A 73 5.22 5.68 -12.80
C LEU A 73 4.59 4.60 -11.93
N ILE A 74 3.30 4.71 -11.64
CA ILE A 74 2.53 3.75 -10.83
C ILE A 74 1.59 2.96 -11.75
N PHE A 75 1.70 1.63 -11.73
CA PHE A 75 0.78 0.74 -12.45
C PHE A 75 -0.40 0.37 -11.55
N LEU A 76 -1.62 0.65 -11.99
CA LEU A 76 -2.85 0.34 -11.27
C LEU A 76 -3.86 -0.38 -12.18
N PRO A 77 -4.65 -1.33 -11.65
CA PRO A 77 -5.63 -2.03 -12.46
C PRO A 77 -6.87 -1.17 -12.68
N GLY A 78 -6.99 -0.64 -13.89
CA GLY A 78 -8.20 0.03 -14.38
C GLY A 78 -8.37 1.47 -13.91
N TRP A 79 -9.34 2.14 -14.53
CA TRP A 79 -9.58 3.58 -14.40
C TRP A 79 -9.98 4.01 -12.99
N ASN A 80 -10.78 3.19 -12.30
CA ASN A 80 -11.29 3.53 -10.97
C ASN A 80 -10.14 3.75 -9.97
N LEU A 81 -9.19 2.82 -9.88
CA LEU A 81 -8.05 2.94 -8.98
C LEU A 81 -7.11 4.08 -9.38
N ILE A 82 -6.95 4.34 -10.68
CA ILE A 82 -6.16 5.49 -11.17
C ILE A 82 -6.76 6.79 -10.64
N CYS A 83 -8.06 7.02 -10.86
CA CYS A 83 -8.72 8.24 -10.39
C CYS A 83 -8.72 8.36 -8.86
N SER A 84 -8.93 7.25 -8.14
CA SER A 84 -8.90 7.24 -6.68
C SER A 84 -7.50 7.54 -6.13
N MET A 85 -6.45 6.95 -6.71
CA MET A 85 -5.06 7.23 -6.31
C MET A 85 -4.68 8.67 -6.57
N GLN A 86 -5.04 9.20 -7.75
CA GLN A 86 -4.81 10.61 -8.08
C GLN A 86 -5.43 11.52 -7.02
N ARG A 87 -6.73 11.34 -6.73
CA ARG A 87 -7.44 12.13 -5.71
C ARG A 87 -6.80 11.98 -4.33
N HIS A 88 -6.42 10.76 -3.95
CA HIS A 88 -5.73 10.50 -2.67
C HIS A 88 -4.46 11.34 -2.54
N LEU A 89 -3.60 11.33 -3.57
CA LEU A 89 -2.35 12.10 -3.58
C LEU A 89 -2.60 13.62 -3.65
N GLU A 90 -3.55 14.08 -4.46
CA GLU A 90 -3.91 15.51 -4.55
C GLU A 90 -4.48 16.08 -3.24
N THR A 91 -5.16 15.27 -2.44
CA THR A 91 -5.67 15.69 -1.12
C THR A 91 -4.63 15.57 -0.01
N ASN A 92 -3.49 14.91 -0.26
CA ASN A 92 -2.44 14.73 0.72
C ASN A 92 -1.66 16.04 0.90
N PRO A 93 -1.48 16.56 2.13
CA PRO A 93 -0.75 17.81 2.36
C PRO A 93 0.70 17.81 1.86
N HIS A 94 1.33 16.64 1.72
CA HIS A 94 2.71 16.51 1.26
C HIS A 94 2.84 16.55 -0.27
N PHE A 95 1.83 16.04 -0.99
CA PHE A 95 1.85 15.90 -2.46
C PHE A 95 0.93 16.88 -3.19
N GLY A 96 -0.14 17.33 -2.53
CA GLY A 96 -1.17 18.19 -3.10
C GLY A 96 -0.91 19.68 -2.95
N THR A 97 0.05 20.09 -2.11
CA THR A 97 0.46 21.49 -2.06
C THR A 97 1.34 21.78 -3.27
N THR A 98 0.76 22.43 -4.28
CA THR A 98 1.53 23.03 -5.37
C THR A 98 2.45 24.09 -4.76
N SER A 99 3.75 23.79 -4.60
CA SER A 99 4.73 24.86 -4.46
C SER A 99 4.66 25.68 -5.74
N LEU A 100 4.20 26.92 -5.60
CA LEU A 100 4.37 27.97 -6.60
C LEU A 100 5.87 28.30 -6.64
N ASP A 101 6.63 27.55 -7.43
CA ASP A 101 7.96 27.95 -7.92
C ASP A 101 7.90 28.13 -9.44
#